data_AF-B3P399-F1
#
_entry.id   AF-B3P399-F1
#
_cell.length_a   1.000
_cell.length_b   1.000
_cell.length_c   1.000
_cell.angle_alpha   90.00
_cell.angle_beta   90.00
_cell.angle_gamma   90.00
#
_symmetry.space_group_name_H-M   'P 1'
#
loop_
_entity.id
_entity.type
_entity.pdbx_description
1 polymer ?
#
loop_
_entity_poly.entity_id
_entity_poly.type
_entity_poly.pdbx_seq_one_letter_code
_entity_poly.pdbx_strand_id
1 'polypeptide(L)'
;MSRAVLITFCVLVVLTAQSLGQNVTLQQSIDWANEEFKIAQVVAQGKLPNNAEAQNDAKEQLDTLKLALSHCEAELKSTLSVDLHKTCVKAVFAGFYTALDRLAAEHWPIYGATSGASRIGLFC
;
A
#
# COMPACT_ATOMS: atom_id res chain seq x y z
N MET A 1 -48.97 -13.18 15.02
CA MET A 1 -47.50 -13.09 15.15
C MET A 1 -47.17 -11.93 16.08
N SER A 2 -46.43 -12.18 17.17
CA SER A 2 -46.17 -11.19 18.22
C SER A 2 -45.24 -10.08 17.72
N ARG A 3 -45.49 -8.81 18.11
CA ARG A 3 -44.69 -7.64 17.74
C ARG A 3 -43.20 -7.79 18.08
N ALA A 4 -42.90 -8.59 19.11
CA ALA A 4 -41.52 -8.93 19.48
C ALA A 4 -40.78 -9.67 18.36
N VAL A 5 -41.44 -10.61 17.66
CA VAL A 5 -40.82 -11.43 16.60
C VAL A 5 -40.41 -10.57 15.40
N LEU A 6 -41.20 -9.54 15.06
CA LEU A 6 -40.88 -8.59 13.98
C LEU A 6 -39.67 -7.71 14.32
N ILE A 7 -39.55 -7.26 15.57
CA ILE A 7 -38.42 -6.45 16.01
C ILE A 7 -37.13 -7.27 15.99
N THR A 8 -37.16 -8.50 16.51
CA THR A 8 -35.98 -9.38 16.48
C THR A 8 -35.54 -9.69 15.06
N PHE A 9 -36.50 -9.93 14.15
CA PHE A 9 -36.21 -10.20 12.74
C PHE A 9 -35.62 -8.98 12.01
N CYS A 10 -36.14 -7.78 12.25
CA CYS A 10 -35.59 -6.54 11.68
C CYS A 10 -34.17 -6.27 12.19
N VAL A 11 -33.90 -6.46 13.48
CA VAL A 11 -32.55 -6.27 14.05
C VAL A 11 -31.57 -7.28 13.45
N LEU A 12 -31.96 -8.55 13.32
CA LEU A 12 -31.13 -9.58 12.68
C LEU A 12 -30.79 -9.25 11.22
N VAL A 13 -31.76 -8.79 10.43
CA VAL A 13 -31.54 -8.40 9.02
C VAL A 13 -30.62 -7.19 8.90
N VAL A 14 -30.74 -6.21 9.81
CA VAL A 14 -29.85 -5.03 9.80
C VAL A 14 -28.41 -5.42 10.18
N LEU A 15 -28.23 -6.28 11.19
CA LEU A 15 -26.91 -6.76 11.60
C LEU A 15 -26.23 -7.61 10.51
N THR A 16 -26.96 -8.45 9.79
CA THR A 16 -26.39 -9.24 8.69
C THR A 16 -26.08 -8.38 7.46
N ALA A 17 -26.88 -7.35 7.17
CA ALA A 17 -26.58 -6.42 6.08
C ALA A 17 -25.32 -5.58 6.37
N GLN A 18 -25.14 -5.12 7.62
CA GLN A 18 -23.96 -4.36 8.03
C GLN A 18 -22.68 -5.21 7.99
N SER A 19 -22.74 -6.47 8.43
CA SER A 19 -21.56 -7.36 8.41
C SER A 19 -21.12 -7.71 6.98
N LEU A 20 -22.06 -7.91 6.06
CA LEU A 20 -21.75 -8.14 4.64
C LEU A 20 -21.11 -6.90 3.99
N GLY A 21 -21.68 -5.71 4.21
CA GLY A 21 -21.16 -4.46 3.66
C GLY A 21 -19.74 -4.15 4.14
N GLN A 22 -19.47 -4.37 5.42
CA GLN A 22 -18.17 -4.15 6.02
C GLN A 22 -17.11 -5.10 5.46
N ASN A 23 -17.43 -6.38 5.28
CA ASN A 23 -16.51 -7.36 4.70
C ASN A 23 -16.11 -7.00 3.24
N VAL A 24 -17.08 -6.53 2.43
CA VAL A 24 -16.81 -6.06 1.06
C VAL A 24 -15.86 -4.86 1.07
N THR A 25 -16.04 -3.90 1.97
CA THR A 25 -15.16 -2.71 2.04
C THR A 25 -13.74 -3.07 2.48
N LEU A 26 -13.58 -4.03 3.40
CA LEU A 26 -12.26 -4.53 3.81
C LEU A 26 -11.53 -5.20 2.64
N GLN A 27 -12.23 -6.07 1.91
CA GLN A 27 -11.63 -6.77 0.77
C GLN A 27 -11.22 -5.80 -0.34
N GLN A 28 -12.08 -4.83 -0.69
CA GLN A 28 -11.74 -3.79 -1.66
C GLN A 28 -10.49 -2.98 -1.26
N SER A 29 -10.32 -2.73 0.04
CA SER A 29 -9.14 -2.02 0.54
C SER A 29 -7.86 -2.85 0.38
N ILE A 30 -7.93 -4.16 0.61
CA ILE A 30 -6.81 -5.09 0.41
C ILE A 30 -6.49 -5.21 -1.08
N ASP A 31 -7.50 -5.34 -1.93
CA ASP A 31 -7.33 -5.46 -3.38
C ASP A 31 -6.65 -4.21 -3.95
N TRP A 32 -7.06 -3.02 -3.52
CA TRP A 32 -6.41 -1.75 -3.87
C TRP A 32 -4.92 -1.73 -3.49
N ALA A 33 -4.56 -2.11 -2.27
CA ALA A 33 -3.16 -2.15 -1.84
C ALA A 33 -2.31 -3.13 -2.68
N ASN A 34 -2.90 -4.26 -3.08
CA ASN A 34 -2.25 -5.25 -3.96
C ASN A 34 -2.09 -4.74 -5.39
N GLU A 35 -3.03 -3.95 -5.91
CA GLU A 35 -2.87 -3.26 -7.21
C GLU A 35 -1.73 -2.26 -7.18
N GLU A 36 -1.65 -1.43 -6.12
CA GLU A 36 -0.53 -0.49 -5.92
C GLU A 36 0.81 -1.24 -5.82
N PHE A 37 0.84 -2.41 -5.19
CA PHE A 37 2.06 -3.21 -5.10
C PHE A 37 2.55 -3.69 -6.48
N LYS A 38 1.63 -4.12 -7.36
CA LYS A 38 1.97 -4.48 -8.74
C LYS A 38 2.55 -3.30 -9.51
N ILE A 39 2.02 -2.09 -9.30
CA ILE A 39 2.57 -0.87 -9.89
C ILE A 39 3.99 -0.62 -9.37
N ALA A 40 4.21 -0.75 -8.06
CA ALA A 40 5.54 -0.62 -7.47
C ALA A 40 6.54 -1.64 -8.02
N GLN A 41 6.13 -2.88 -8.32
CA GLN A 41 7.01 -3.86 -8.98
C GLN A 41 7.51 -3.37 -10.33
N VAL A 42 6.61 -2.83 -11.16
CA VAL A 42 6.97 -2.26 -12.47
C VAL A 42 7.87 -1.03 -12.31
N VAL A 43 7.55 -0.16 -11.36
CA VAL A 43 8.35 1.05 -11.08
C VAL A 43 9.76 0.68 -10.61
N ALA A 44 9.91 -0.26 -9.68
CA ALA A 44 11.22 -0.70 -9.18
C ALA A 44 12.11 -1.25 -10.29
N GLN A 45 11.54 -2.10 -11.15
CA GLN A 45 12.25 -2.67 -12.30
C GLN A 45 12.65 -1.62 -13.34
N GLY A 46 11.82 -0.59 -13.54
CA GLY A 46 12.09 0.47 -14.51
C GLY A 46 13.02 1.57 -14.00
N LYS A 47 13.06 1.82 -12.69
CA LYS A 47 13.81 2.93 -12.08
C LYS A 47 15.29 2.57 -11.85
N LEU A 48 15.59 1.30 -11.63
CA LEU A 48 16.94 0.79 -11.40
C LEU A 48 17.55 0.20 -12.69
N PRO A 49 18.87 0.24 -12.87
CA PRO A 49 19.51 -0.34 -14.04
C PRO A 49 19.29 -1.85 -14.13
N ASN A 50 19.36 -2.39 -15.34
CA ASN A 50 19.23 -3.82 -15.58
C ASN A 50 20.57 -4.56 -15.36
N ASN A 51 21.11 -4.45 -14.14
CA ASN A 51 22.26 -5.21 -13.70
C ASN A 51 21.87 -6.06 -12.47
N ALA A 52 22.64 -7.12 -12.19
CA ALA A 52 22.26 -8.10 -11.17
C ALA A 52 22.14 -7.51 -9.76
N GLU A 53 23.00 -6.54 -9.42
CA GLU A 53 23.03 -5.90 -8.10
C GLU A 53 21.80 -5.01 -7.89
N ALA A 54 21.53 -4.09 -8.81
CA ALA A 54 20.40 -3.19 -8.74
C ALA A 54 19.06 -3.94 -8.80
N GLN A 55 18.97 -5.04 -9.56
CA GLN A 55 17.77 -5.89 -9.57
C GLN A 55 17.61 -6.67 -8.27
N ASN A 56 18.71 -7.04 -7.59
CA ASN A 56 18.65 -7.65 -6.27
C ASN A 56 18.16 -6.64 -5.21
N ASP A 57 18.67 -5.40 -5.25
CA ASP A 57 18.23 -4.34 -4.33
C ASP A 57 16.77 -3.95 -4.58
N ALA A 58 16.34 -3.90 -5.86
CA ALA A 58 14.94 -3.70 -6.23
C ALA A 58 14.04 -4.77 -5.58
N LYS A 59 14.49 -6.03 -5.64
CA LYS A 59 13.77 -7.17 -5.07
C LYS A 59 13.70 -7.08 -3.55
N GLU A 60 14.80 -6.72 -2.88
CA GLU A 60 14.82 -6.54 -1.42
C GLU A 60 13.87 -5.44 -0.96
N GLN A 61 13.82 -4.30 -1.67
CA GLN A 61 12.86 -3.23 -1.38
C GLN A 61 11.41 -3.68 -1.60
N LEU A 62 11.15 -4.45 -2.64
CA LEU A 62 9.81 -5.01 -2.90
C LEU A 62 9.40 -6.05 -1.84
N ASP A 63 10.32 -6.89 -1.39
CA ASP A 63 10.07 -7.86 -0.31
C ASP A 63 9.79 -7.13 1.02
N THR A 64 10.54 -6.07 1.30
CA THR A 64 10.31 -5.18 2.46
C THR A 64 8.94 -4.49 2.38
N LEU A 65 8.60 -3.93 1.21
CA LEU A 65 7.29 -3.33 0.96
C LEU A 65 6.16 -4.34 1.19
N LYS A 66 6.31 -5.56 0.67
CA LYS A 66 5.31 -6.63 0.83
C LYS A 66 5.12 -7.03 2.30
N LEU A 67 6.20 -7.12 3.06
CA LEU A 67 6.14 -7.38 4.50
C LEU A 67 5.39 -6.25 5.22
N ALA A 68 5.71 -4.99 4.92
CA ALA A 68 5.04 -3.84 5.51
C ALA A 68 3.54 -3.76 5.15
N LEU A 69 3.16 -4.09 3.91
CA LEU A 69 1.75 -4.21 3.52
C LEU A 69 1.03 -5.31 4.29
N SER A 70 1.70 -6.44 4.55
CA SER A 70 1.14 -7.53 5.36
C SER A 70 0.84 -7.06 6.80
N HIS A 71 1.66 -6.16 7.35
CA HIS A 71 1.38 -5.52 8.65
C HIS A 71 0.15 -4.60 8.57
N CYS A 72 0.04 -3.75 7.53
CA CYS A 72 -1.15 -2.91 7.33
C CYS A 72 -2.43 -3.74 7.15
N GLU A 73 -2.36 -4.90 6.49
CA GLU A 73 -3.49 -5.83 6.35
C GLU A 73 -3.85 -6.50 7.68
N ALA A 74 -2.87 -6.87 8.51
CA ALA A 74 -3.11 -7.42 9.84
C ALA A 74 -3.80 -6.39 10.74
N GLU A 75 -3.37 -5.13 10.70
CA GLU A 75 -4.03 -4.02 11.40
C GLU A 75 -5.45 -3.77 10.90
N LEU A 76 -5.69 -3.86 9.59
CA LEU A 76 -7.03 -3.76 9.02
C LEU A 76 -7.96 -4.85 9.56
N LYS A 77 -7.49 -6.10 9.65
CA LYS A 77 -8.27 -7.22 10.20
C LYS A 77 -8.54 -7.05 11.70
N SER A 78 -7.61 -6.44 12.43
CA SER A 78 -7.75 -6.21 13.87
C SER A 78 -8.64 -5.01 14.21
N THR A 79 -8.53 -3.92 13.45
CA THR A 79 -9.24 -2.65 13.74
C THR A 79 -10.52 -2.49 12.96
N LEU A 80 -10.67 -3.24 11.86
CA LEU A 80 -11.73 -3.11 10.86
C LEU A 80 -11.84 -1.69 10.28
N SER A 81 -10.75 -0.90 10.37
CA SER A 81 -10.69 0.50 9.94
C SER A 81 -9.99 0.63 8.60
N VAL A 82 -10.78 0.88 7.56
CA VAL A 82 -10.30 1.10 6.19
C VAL A 82 -9.47 2.38 6.08
N ASP A 83 -9.82 3.44 6.81
CA ASP A 83 -9.07 4.70 6.79
C ASP A 83 -7.68 4.56 7.43
N LEU A 84 -7.58 3.81 8.52
CA LEU A 84 -6.30 3.51 9.15
C LEU A 84 -5.42 2.69 8.21
N HIS A 85 -5.99 1.67 7.57
CA HIS A 85 -5.28 0.87 6.58
C HIS A 85 -4.79 1.70 5.39
N LYS A 86 -5.64 2.55 4.80
CA LYS A 86 -5.22 3.46 3.72
C LYS A 86 -4.07 4.37 4.14
N THR A 87 -4.09 4.86 5.38
CA THR A 87 -3.01 5.71 5.92
C THR A 87 -1.71 4.91 6.07
N CYS A 88 -1.79 3.69 6.62
CA CYS A 88 -0.65 2.78 6.75
C CYS A 88 -0.04 2.46 5.38
N VAL A 89 -0.86 2.05 4.41
CA VAL A 89 -0.42 1.73 3.05
C VAL A 89 0.29 2.93 2.41
N LYS A 90 -0.31 4.12 2.45
CA LYS A 90 0.31 5.34 1.90
C LYS A 90 1.65 5.67 2.54
N ALA A 91 1.76 5.55 3.86
CA ALA A 91 3.00 5.81 4.59
C ALA A 91 4.11 4.83 4.16
N VAL A 92 3.76 3.54 4.05
CA VAL A 92 4.68 2.48 3.61
C VAL A 92 5.14 2.72 2.16
N PHE A 93 4.22 3.06 1.25
CA PHE A 93 4.59 3.37 -0.14
C PHE A 93 5.46 4.62 -0.26
N ALA A 94 5.21 5.67 0.54
CA ALA A 94 6.07 6.85 0.57
C ALA A 94 7.51 6.51 1.01
N GLY A 95 7.65 5.65 2.02
CA GLY A 95 8.95 5.12 2.45
C GLY A 95 9.64 4.31 1.34
N PHE A 96 8.91 3.41 0.70
CA PHE A 96 9.41 2.61 -0.42
C PHE A 96 9.92 3.47 -1.58
N TYR A 97 9.14 4.44 -2.05
CA TYR A 97 9.57 5.29 -3.16
C TYR A 97 10.79 6.14 -2.81
N THR A 98 10.87 6.63 -1.57
CA THR A 98 12.04 7.37 -1.07
C THR A 98 13.29 6.49 -1.05
N ALA A 99 13.18 5.24 -0.60
CA ALA A 99 14.29 4.28 -0.62
C ALA A 99 14.72 3.94 -2.06
N LEU A 100 13.73 3.74 -2.94
CA LEU A 100 13.98 3.46 -4.35
C LEU A 100 14.66 4.63 -5.08
N ASP A 101 14.32 5.88 -4.75
CA ASP A 101 15.01 7.07 -5.26
C ASP A 101 16.49 7.11 -4.84
N ARG A 102 16.79 6.74 -3.59
CA ARG A 102 18.17 6.67 -3.10
C ARG A 102 18.97 5.60 -3.82
N LEU A 103 18.42 4.39 -3.95
CA LEU A 103 19.06 3.32 -4.71
C LEU A 103 19.28 3.70 -6.17
N ALA A 104 18.31 4.39 -6.79
CA ALA A 104 18.48 4.88 -8.16
C ALA A 104 19.61 5.89 -8.27
N ALA A 105 19.79 6.78 -7.29
CA ALA A 105 20.91 7.71 -7.28
C ALA A 105 22.28 7.02 -7.08
N GLU A 106 22.32 5.94 -6.30
CA GLU A 106 23.54 5.14 -6.06
C GLU A 106 23.93 4.33 -7.31
N HIS A 107 22.95 3.65 -7.92
CA HIS A 107 23.16 2.80 -9.09
C HIS A 107 23.32 3.57 -10.40
N TRP A 108 22.73 4.77 -10.49
CA TRP A 108 22.94 5.69 -11.59
C TRP A 108 23.73 6.92 -11.11
N PRO A 109 25.06 6.82 -10.96
CA PRO A 109 25.89 7.99 -10.60
C PRO A 109 25.74 9.17 -11.59
N ILE A 110 25.14 8.93 -12.77
CA ILE A 110 24.88 9.92 -13.81
C ILE A 110 23.53 10.65 -13.63
N TYR A 111 22.56 10.18 -12.83
CA TYR A 111 21.36 11.00 -12.53
C TYR A 111 21.67 12.22 -11.64
N GLY A 112 22.85 12.25 -10.99
CA GLY A 112 23.42 13.47 -10.40
C GLY A 112 24.12 14.41 -11.39
N ALA A 113 24.35 13.99 -12.63
CA ALA A 113 25.09 14.75 -13.65
C ALA A 113 24.28 15.08 -14.92
N THR A 114 23.17 14.39 -15.22
CA THR A 114 22.34 14.65 -16.41
C THR A 114 21.00 15.33 -16.14
N SER A 115 20.73 15.79 -14.92
CA SER A 115 19.62 16.71 -14.68
C SER A 115 19.80 17.52 -13.39
N GLY A 116 20.64 18.55 -13.47
CA GLY A 116 20.67 19.69 -12.54
C GLY A 116 19.36 20.51 -12.50
N ALA A 117 18.20 19.89 -12.75
CA ALA A 117 16.88 20.50 -12.78
C ALA A 117 15.95 20.01 -11.66
N SER A 118 16.29 18.92 -10.94
CA SER A 118 15.44 18.40 -9.85
C SER A 118 15.91 18.77 -8.43
N ARG A 119 16.92 19.64 -8.29
CA ARG A 119 17.24 20.32 -7.01
C ARG A 119 16.26 21.46 -6.69
N ILE A 120 15.02 21.39 -7.15
CA ILE A 120 13.94 22.27 -6.68
C ILE A 120 13.32 21.59 -5.45
N GLY A 121 13.74 22.06 -4.29
CA GLY A 121 13.31 21.54 -2.99
C GLY A 121 14.28 21.85 -1.85
N LEU A 122 15.42 22.48 -2.15
CA LEU A 122 16.36 23.03 -1.17
C LEU A 122 16.40 24.57 -1.24
N PHE A 123 15.25 25.23 -1.41
CA PHE A 123 15.08 26.65 -1.05
C PHE A 123 13.61 26.91 -0.66
N CYS A 124 13.47 27.46 0.56
CA CYS A 124 12.29 27.97 1.26
C CYS A 124 11.40 26.94 1.98
#